data_AF-A0A1I1XVV6-F1
#
_entry.id   AF-A0A1I1XVV6-F1
#
_cell.length_a   1.000
_cell.length_b   1.000
_cell.length_c   1.000
_cell.angle_alpha   90.00
_cell.angle_beta   90.00
_cell.angle_gamma   90.00
#
_symmetry.space_group_name_H-M   'P 1'
#
loop_
_entity.id
_entity.type
_entity.pdbx_description
1 polymer ?
#
loop_
_entity_poly.entity_id
_entity_poly.type
_entity_poly.pdbx_seq_one_letter_code
_entity_poly.pdbx_strand_id
1 'polypeptide(L)'
;MRGKLPFPTWILVTPIKVYQTELSEDGEPVEELIFDGLACHDEKMRQTMDKERRLVTLSGKVIIQGDINPDKLIEGYVVVGGAQRSIFRAARPHNPDGTIFSTELELM
;
A
#
# COMPACT_ATOMS: atom_id res chain seq x y z
N MET A 1 -22.53 10.67 12.78
CA MET A 1 -22.10 9.67 11.77
C MET A 1 -22.31 8.28 12.36
N ARG A 2 -23.39 7.58 12.01
CA ARG A 2 -23.58 6.19 12.45
C ARG A 2 -22.72 5.29 11.53
N GLY A 3 -21.81 4.50 12.10
CA GLY A 3 -21.12 3.42 11.38
C GLY A 3 -19.65 3.64 10.99
N LYS A 4 -19.07 4.84 11.16
CA LYS A 4 -17.63 5.04 10.96
C LYS A 4 -16.86 4.58 12.20
N LEU A 5 -16.13 3.48 12.08
CA LEU A 5 -15.22 3.03 13.13
C LEU A 5 -13.95 3.88 13.09
N PRO A 6 -13.40 4.29 14.25
CA PRO A 6 -12.13 4.98 14.28
C PRO A 6 -11.03 4.06 13.75
N PHE A 7 -10.10 4.60 12.97
CA PHE A 7 -8.92 3.87 12.57
C PHE A 7 -7.99 3.70 13.79
N PRO A 8 -7.46 2.51 14.07
CA PRO A 8 -6.65 2.24 15.25
C PRO A 8 -5.22 2.80 15.11
N THR A 9 -5.02 4.11 15.26
CA THR A 9 -3.73 4.77 14.99
C THR A 9 -2.55 4.24 15.83
N TRP A 10 -2.80 3.63 16.99
CA TRP A 10 -1.77 3.08 17.86
C TRP A 10 -1.00 1.89 17.26
N ILE A 11 -1.48 1.30 16.17
CA ILE A 11 -0.76 0.21 15.46
C ILE A 11 0.23 0.75 14.41
N LEU A 12 0.23 2.05 14.13
CA LEU A 12 1.12 2.68 13.14
C LEU A 12 2.47 2.98 13.80
N VAL A 13 3.37 1.99 13.81
CA VAL A 13 4.65 2.07 14.52
C VAL A 13 5.87 1.93 13.61
N THR A 14 5.68 1.50 12.37
CA THR A 14 6.77 1.23 11.43
C THR A 14 6.93 2.38 10.45
N PRO A 15 8.08 3.07 10.39
CA PRO A 15 8.33 4.11 9.40
C PRO A 15 8.49 3.50 8.02
N ILE A 16 7.82 4.10 7.04
CA ILE A 16 7.85 3.67 5.65
C ILE A 16 7.87 4.87 4.71
N LYS A 17 8.28 4.61 3.46
CA LYS A 17 8.08 5.51 2.33
C LYS A 17 7.40 4.75 1.19
N VAL A 18 6.40 5.35 0.56
CA VAL A 18 5.72 4.76 -0.60
C VAL A 18 6.04 5.61 -1.82
N TYR A 19 6.56 4.95 -2.85
CA TYR A 19 6.89 5.57 -4.13
C TYR A 19 5.94 5.04 -5.20
N GLN A 20 5.24 5.97 -5.85
CA GLN A 20 4.46 5.71 -7.05
C GLN A 20 5.42 5.64 -8.25
N THR A 21 5.25 4.64 -9.10
CA THR A 21 5.90 4.57 -10.40
C THR A 21 4.87 4.89 -11.48
N GLU A 22 5.14 5.92 -12.28
CA GLU A 22 4.38 6.25 -13.48
C GLU A 22 5.34 6.24 -14.69
N LEU A 23 4.83 6.09 -15.90
CA LEU A 23 5.62 6.23 -17.12
C LEU A 23 5.56 7.69 -17.59
N SER A 24 6.71 8.29 -17.90
CA SER A 24 6.79 9.61 -18.53
C SER A 24 6.22 9.59 -19.96
N GLU A 25 6.06 10.77 -20.56
CA GLU A 25 5.69 10.89 -21.97
C GLU A 25 6.69 10.19 -22.91
N ASP A 26 7.95 10.10 -22.51
CA ASP A 26 9.02 9.41 -23.23
C ASP A 26 9.10 7.90 -22.88
N GLY A 27 8.22 7.41 -22.00
CA GLY A 27 8.15 6.01 -21.57
C GLY A 27 9.19 5.62 -20.50
N GLU A 28 9.86 6.58 -19.88
CA GLU A 28 10.78 6.33 -18.77
C GLU A 28 10.02 6.22 -17.44
N PRO A 29 10.40 5.28 -16.54
CA PRO A 29 9.77 5.19 -15.24
C PRO A 29 10.16 6.39 -14.38
N VAL A 30 9.16 7.13 -13.90
CA VAL A 30 9.29 8.24 -12.95
C VAL A 30 8.79 7.77 -11.60
N GLU A 31 9.60 7.97 -10.57
CA GLU A 31 9.28 7.61 -9.19
C GLU A 31 8.93 8.85 -8.38
N GLU A 32 7.71 8.89 -7.84
CA GLU A 32 7.21 9.99 -7.01
C GLU A 32 6.94 9.50 -5.59
N LEU A 33 7.46 10.21 -4.58
CA LEU A 33 7.16 9.92 -3.18
C LEU A 33 5.73 10.38 -2.86
N ILE A 34 4.81 9.42 -2.68
CA ILE A 34 3.40 9.71 -2.38
C ILE A 34 3.07 9.61 -0.88
N PHE A 35 3.93 8.97 -0.08
CA PHE A 35 3.74 8.88 1.37
C PHE A 35 5.07 8.73 2.11
N ASP A 36 5.24 9.48 3.20
CA ASP A 36 6.36 9.37 4.16
C ASP A 36 5.78 9.46 5.57
N GLY A 37 5.82 8.36 6.33
CA GLY A 37 5.16 8.30 7.62
C GLY A 37 5.14 6.92 8.26
N LEU A 38 4.30 6.76 9.29
CA LEU A 38 4.15 5.51 10.02
C LEU A 38 3.03 4.66 9.43
N ALA A 39 3.27 3.34 9.40
CA ALA A 39 2.31 2.35 8.97
C ALA A 39 2.28 1.15 9.94
N CYS A 40 1.23 0.35 9.83
CA CYS A 40 1.23 -1.01 10.36
C CYS A 40 1.91 -1.93 9.35
N HIS A 41 2.88 -2.73 9.78
CA HIS A 41 3.59 -3.68 8.93
C HIS A 41 3.33 -5.12 9.42
N ASP A 42 2.66 -5.93 8.61
CA ASP A 42 2.48 -7.37 8.80
C ASP A 42 3.51 -8.11 7.94
N GLU A 43 4.58 -8.60 8.55
CA GLU A 43 5.67 -9.33 7.89
C GLU A 43 5.33 -10.80 7.59
N LYS A 44 4.07 -11.20 7.80
CA LYS A 44 3.65 -12.57 7.53
C LYS A 44 3.67 -12.87 6.03
N MET A 45 4.64 -13.70 5.64
CA MET A 45 4.73 -14.24 4.30
C MET A 45 3.51 -15.11 3.95
N ARG A 46 3.01 -14.98 2.72
CA ARG A 46 1.85 -15.75 2.22
C ARG A 46 2.07 -16.09 0.75
N GLN A 47 1.58 -17.25 0.32
CA GLN A 47 1.58 -17.61 -1.10
C GLN A 47 0.21 -17.33 -1.70
N THR A 48 0.19 -16.76 -2.91
CA THR A 48 -1.03 -16.52 -3.69
C THR A 48 -0.80 -16.84 -5.16
N MET A 49 -1.87 -17.00 -5.92
CA MET A 49 -1.78 -17.07 -7.37
C MET A 49 -1.85 -15.65 -7.96
N ASP A 50 -1.00 -15.37 -8.93
CA ASP A 50 -1.10 -14.15 -9.73
C ASP A 50 -2.17 -14.27 -10.83
N LYS A 51 -2.34 -13.21 -11.63
CA LYS A 51 -3.30 -13.18 -12.75
C LYS A 51 -3.01 -14.23 -13.83
N GLU A 52 -1.76 -14.69 -13.93
CA GLU A 52 -1.30 -15.71 -14.88
C GLU A 52 -1.30 -17.13 -14.28
N ARG A 53 -1.92 -17.30 -13.09
CA ARG A 53 -2.00 -18.55 -12.34
C ARG A 53 -0.64 -19.10 -11.89
N ARG A 54 0.37 -18.25 -11.73
CA ARG A 54 1.65 -18.63 -11.11
C ARG A 54 1.57 -18.43 -9.61
N LEU A 55 2.24 -19.33 -8.88
CA LEU A 55 2.37 -19.20 -7.44
C LEU A 55 3.43 -18.14 -7.13
N VAL A 56 3.02 -17.06 -6.47
CA VAL A 56 3.91 -15.98 -6.01
C VAL A 56 3.93 -15.94 -4.49
N THR A 57 5.05 -15.55 -3.91
CA THR A 57 5.21 -15.37 -2.46
C THR A 57 5.20 -13.89 -2.16
N LEU A 58 4.26 -13.46 -1.31
CA LEU A 58 4.18 -12.11 -0.78
C LEU A 58 5.04 -12.01 0.48
N SER A 59 5.84 -10.96 0.58
CA SER A 59 6.74 -10.70 1.70
C SER A 59 6.05 -10.08 2.92
N GLY A 60 4.87 -9.48 2.72
CA GLY A 60 4.10 -8.89 3.81
C GLY A 60 2.98 -7.97 3.34
N LYS A 61 2.42 -7.20 4.27
CA LYS A 61 1.41 -6.18 4.03
C LYS A 61 1.71 -4.93 4.83
N VAL A 62 1.49 -3.77 4.22
CA VAL A 62 1.51 -2.46 4.85
C VAL A 62 0.09 -1.90 4.89
N ILE A 63 -0.31 -1.32 6.03
CA ILE A 63 -1.60 -0.67 6.22
C ILE A 63 -1.38 0.76 6.69
N ILE A 64 -1.91 1.71 5.93
CA ILE A 64 -1.82 3.14 6.17
C ILE A 64 -3.24 3.70 6.38
N GLN A 65 -3.39 4.65 7.28
CA GLN A 65 -4.67 5.30 7.52
C GLN A 65 -5.08 6.18 6.33
N GLY A 66 -6.33 6.06 5.88
CA GLY A 66 -6.89 6.88 4.81
C GLY A 66 -6.36 6.57 3.42
N ASP A 67 -6.62 7.47 2.47
CA ASP A 67 -6.11 7.40 1.10
C ASP A 67 -4.77 8.15 0.99
N ILE A 68 -3.77 7.49 0.41
CA ILE A 68 -2.43 8.08 0.20
C ILE A 68 -2.19 8.54 -1.24
N ASN A 69 -3.08 8.19 -2.18
CA ASN A 69 -2.95 8.60 -3.57
C ASN A 69 -4.33 8.75 -4.24
N PRO A 70 -5.12 9.77 -3.88
CA PRO A 70 -6.50 9.92 -4.32
C PRO A 70 -6.68 9.79 -5.84
N ASP A 71 -7.74 9.10 -6.26
CA ASP A 71 -8.16 8.92 -7.66
C ASP A 71 -7.16 8.23 -8.62
N LYS A 72 -6.01 7.78 -8.12
CA LYS A 72 -4.98 7.07 -8.89
C LYS A 72 -4.87 5.61 -8.49
N LEU A 73 -4.38 4.75 -9.39
CA LEU A 73 -3.92 3.41 -9.00
C LEU A 73 -2.57 3.55 -8.29
N ILE A 74 -2.32 2.70 -7.29
CA ILE A 74 -1.03 2.66 -6.61
C ILE A 74 -0.20 1.54 -7.20
N GLU A 75 0.87 1.92 -7.89
CA GLU A 75 1.86 1.02 -8.49
C GLU A 75 3.25 1.55 -8.15
N GLY A 76 4.22 0.66 -7.92
CA GLY A 76 5.57 1.06 -7.50
C GLY A 76 6.07 0.22 -6.33
N TYR A 77 6.65 0.86 -5.32
CA TYR A 77 7.30 0.15 -4.21
C TYR A 77 7.17 0.87 -2.86
N VAL A 78 7.38 0.10 -1.80
CA VAL A 78 7.48 0.58 -0.42
C VAL A 78 8.90 0.37 0.09
N VAL A 79 9.47 1.38 0.72
CA VAL A 79 10.70 1.26 1.51
C VAL A 79 10.31 1.07 2.97
N VAL A 80 10.64 -0.09 3.54
CA VAL A 80 10.37 -0.43 4.94
C VAL A 80 11.61 -1.09 5.54
N GLY A 81 12.06 -0.60 6.70
CA GLY A 81 13.29 -1.10 7.34
C GLY A 81 14.54 -0.99 6.48
N GLY A 82 14.58 -0.02 5.55
CA GLY A 82 15.68 0.16 4.58
C GLY A 82 15.66 -0.79 3.39
N ALA A 83 14.69 -1.72 3.31
CA ALA A 83 14.51 -2.60 2.17
C ALA A 83 13.40 -2.07 1.25
N GLN A 84 13.66 -2.11 -0.05
CA GLN A 84 12.67 -1.82 -1.08
C GLN A 84 11.87 -3.10 -1.39
N ARG A 85 10.54 -2.98 -1.40
CA ARG A 85 9.59 -4.06 -1.68
C ARG A 85 8.57 -3.58 -2.72
N SER A 86 8.47 -4.29 -3.83
CA SER A 86 7.50 -3.96 -4.88
C SER A 86 6.06 -4.18 -4.40
N ILE A 87 5.16 -3.29 -4.81
CA ILE A 87 3.73 -3.42 -4.50
C ILE A 87 3.13 -4.45 -5.47
N PHE A 88 2.64 -5.56 -4.91
CA PHE A 88 1.90 -6.58 -5.66
C PHE A 88 0.46 -6.15 -5.92
N ARG A 89 -0.19 -5.58 -4.88
CA ARG A 89 -1.58 -5.18 -4.92
C ARG A 89 -1.85 -4.06 -3.94
N ALA A 90 -2.65 -3.08 -4.37
CA ALA A 90 -3.20 -2.04 -3.50
C ALA A 90 -4.71 -2.24 -3.33
N ALA A 91 -5.21 -1.95 -2.13
CA ALA A 91 -6.64 -1.92 -1.81
C ALA A 91 -6.98 -0.69 -0.97
N ARG A 92 -8.18 -0.15 -1.17
CA ARG A 92 -8.71 0.98 -0.40
C ARG A 92 -10.06 0.63 0.22
N PRO A 93 -10.10 -0.06 1.37
CA PRO A 93 -11.34 -0.34 2.05
C PRO A 93 -12.11 0.96 2.35
N HIS A 94 -13.40 0.99 2.00
CA HIS A 94 -14.25 2.15 2.25
C HIS A 94 -14.95 2.04 3.60
N ASN A 95 -15.14 3.19 4.24
CA ASN A 95 -16.11 3.36 5.32
C ASN A 95 -17.55 3.27 4.77
N PRO A 96 -18.56 3.04 5.63
CA PRO A 96 -19.97 3.06 5.20
C PRO A 96 -20.44 4.39 4.60
N ASP A 97 -19.73 5.50 4.85
CA ASP A 97 -20.01 6.81 4.28
C ASP A 97 -19.32 7.05 2.91
N GLY A 98 -18.59 6.06 2.39
CA GLY A 98 -17.87 6.13 1.11
C GLY A 98 -16.45 6.67 1.21
N THR A 99 -16.04 7.25 2.34
CA THR A 99 -14.64 7.72 2.51
C THR A 99 -13.67 6.54 2.66
N ILE A 100 -12.41 6.70 2.26
CA ILE A 100 -11.40 5.64 2.42
C ILE A 100 -11.04 5.48 3.90
N PHE A 101 -11.13 4.24 4.40
CA PHE A 101 -10.73 3.89 5.77
C PHE A 101 -9.21 3.72 5.87
N SER A 102 -8.62 3.01 4.91
CA SER A 102 -7.19 2.71 4.86
C SER A 102 -6.72 2.50 3.43
N THR A 103 -5.40 2.60 3.25
CA THR A 103 -4.70 2.05 2.09
C THR A 103 -3.95 0.82 2.55
N GLU A 104 -4.21 -0.32 1.91
CA GLU A 104 -3.52 -1.58 2.17
C GLU A 104 -2.66 -1.96 0.96
N LEU A 105 -1.37 -2.19 1.19
CA LEU A 105 -0.40 -2.56 0.17
C LEU A 105 0.15 -3.95 0.48
N GLU A 106 -0.08 -4.91 -0.41
CA GLU A 106 0.56 -6.23 -0.35
C GLU A 106 1.89 -6.18 -1.11
N LEU A 107 2.93 -6.74 -0.49
CA LEU A 107 4.32 -6.58 -0.93
C LEU A 107 4.88 -7.91 -1.47
N MET A 108 5.73 -7.84 -2.50
CA MET A 108 6.54 -8.96 -3.00
C MET A 108 7.82 -9.18 -2.21
#